data_AF-A0A6L9KY10-F1
#
_entry.id   AF-A0A6L9KY10-F1
#
_cell.length_a   1.000
_cell.length_b   1.000
_cell.length_c   1.000
_cell.angle_alpha   90.00
_cell.angle_beta   90.00
_cell.angle_gamma   90.00
#
_symmetry.space_group_name_H-M   'P 1'
#
loop_
_entity.id
_entity.type
_entity.pdbx_description
1 polymer ?
#
loop_
_entity_poly.entity_id
_entity_poly.type
_entity_poly.pdbx_seq_one_letter_code
_entity_poly.pdbx_strand_id
1 'polypeptide(L)' 'MPNIRVKENEPFDVALRRFKRAVEKTGLLTELRAREFYEKPTAERKRKLAAAIKRRYKRLRSQMLPPKLY' A
#
# COMPACT_ATOMS: atom_id res chain seq x y z
N MET A 1 15.67 -3.21 -2.15
CA MET A 1 15.37 -1.92 -2.82
C MET A 1 14.76 -2.20 -4.18
N PRO A 2 13.74 -1.46 -4.63
CA PRO A 2 13.10 -1.67 -5.93
C PRO A 2 14.04 -1.25 -7.07
N ASN A 3 14.29 -2.16 -8.02
CA ASN A 3 15.02 -1.87 -9.26
C ASN A 3 14.01 -1.81 -10.42
N ILE A 4 14.05 -0.75 -11.23
CA ILE A 4 13.22 -0.58 -12.41
C ILE A 4 14.12 -0.32 -13.60
N ARG A 5 14.06 -1.23 -14.57
CA ARG A 5 14.72 -1.08 -15.86
C ARG A 5 13.79 -0.29 -16.78
N VAL A 6 14.23 0.90 -17.18
CA VAL A 6 13.54 1.73 -18.17
C VAL A 6 13.87 1.20 -19.56
N LYS A 7 12.85 0.99 -20.40
CA LYS A 7 13.04 0.63 -21.82
C LYS A 7 13.04 1.91 -22.67
N GLU A 8 13.76 1.91 -23.80
CA GLU A 8 13.95 3.10 -24.66
C GLU A 8 12.65 3.68 -25.23
N ASN A 9 11.58 2.88 -25.38
CA ASN A 9 10.27 3.32 -25.88
C ASN A 9 9.26 3.73 -24.78
N GLU A 10 9.70 3.95 -23.54
CA GLU A 10 8.80 4.35 -22.45
C GLU A 10 8.93 5.85 -22.13
N PRO A 11 7.81 6.60 -22.08
CA PRO A 11 7.85 7.97 -21.58
C PRO A 11 8.33 7.99 -20.11
N PHE A 12 9.24 8.92 -19.81
CA PHE A 12 9.90 9.05 -18.50
C PHE A 12 8.91 9.08 -17.32
N ASP A 13 7.78 9.77 -17.48
CA ASP A 13 6.74 9.87 -16.44
C ASP A 13 6.13 8.51 -16.06
N VAL A 14 6.06 7.58 -17.01
CA VAL A 14 5.52 6.24 -16.78
C VAL A 14 6.52 5.39 -15.98
N ALA A 15 7.81 5.56 -16.22
CA ALA A 15 8.87 4.93 -15.43
C ALA A 15 8.88 5.47 -13.98
N LEU A 16 8.78 6.79 -13.81
CA LEU A 16 8.70 7.43 -12.49
C LEU A 16 7.48 6.95 -11.70
N ARG A 17 6.32 6.85 -12.35
CA ARG A 17 5.10 6.33 -11.71
C ARG A 17 5.24 4.88 -11.26
N ARG A 18 5.93 4.04 -12.05
CA ARG A 18 6.24 2.66 -11.66
C ARG A 18 7.19 2.62 -10.47
N PHE A 19 8.19 3.50 -10.43
CA PHE A 19 9.10 3.63 -9.30
C PHE A 19 8.36 3.98 -8.01
N LYS A 20 7.52 5.01 -8.06
CA LYS A 20 6.70 5.40 -6.91
C LYS A 20 5.82 4.24 -6.42
N ARG A 21 5.13 3.53 -7.33
CA ARG A 21 4.33 2.35 -6.99
C ARG A 21 5.16 1.21 -6.41
N ALA A 22 6.38 0.98 -6.90
CA ALA A 22 7.26 -0.07 -6.39
C ALA A 22 7.73 0.25 -4.96
N VAL A 23 8.12 1.50 -4.70
CA VAL A 23 8.48 1.98 -3.35
C VAL A 23 7.30 1.86 -2.40
N GLU A 24 6.11 2.29 -2.82
CA GLU A 24 4.87 2.15 -2.03
C GLU A 24 4.52 0.69 -1.76
N LYS A 25 4.65 -0.19 -2.76
CA LYS A 25 4.39 -1.64 -2.63
C LYS A 25 5.35 -2.30 -1.64
N THR A 26 6.61 -1.89 -1.62
CA THR A 26 7.58 -2.40 -0.65
C THR A 26 7.30 -1.94 0.78
N GLY A 27 6.46 -0.92 1.00
CA GLY A 27 6.11 -0.46 2.34
C GLY A 27 7.25 0.25 3.07
N LEU A 28 8.32 0.65 2.38
CA LEU A 28 9.53 1.23 2.99
C LEU A 28 9.21 2.48 3.83
N LEU A 29 8.35 3.37 3.32
CA LEU A 29 7.90 4.56 4.04
C LEU A 29 7.03 4.23 5.27
N THR A 30 6.23 3.17 5.20
CA THR A 30 5.42 2.74 6.34
C THR A 30 6.27 2.10 7.44
N GLU A 31 7.35 1.40 7.06
CA GLU A 31 8.30 0.84 8.01
C GLU A 31 9.13 1.92 8.70
N LEU A 32 9.62 2.92 7.95
CA LEU A 32 10.32 4.08 8.52
C LEU A 32 9.48 4.76 9.61
N ARG A 33 8.24 5.12 9.31
CA ARG A 33 7.32 5.74 10.29
C ARG A 33 7.03 4.86 11.49
N ALA A 34 7.01 3.54 11.32
CA ALA A 34 6.80 2.60 12.43
C ALA A 34 8.04 2.48 13.33
N ARG A 35 9.24 2.79 12.82
CA ARG A 35 10.51 2.73 13.55
C ARG A 35 10.90 4.05 14.23
N GLU A 36 10.25 5.16 13.89
CA GLU A 36 10.51 6.49 14.47
C GLU A 36 10.26 6.54 15.99
N PHE A 37 9.35 5.71 16.50
CA PHE A 37 9.02 5.66 17.92
C PHE A 37 8.80 4.24 18.39
N TYR A 38 9.04 3.99 19.68
CA TYR A 38 8.71 2.71 20.29
C TYR A 38 7.19 2.53 20.33
N GLU A 39 6.72 1.47 19.70
CA GLU A 39 5.34 1.02 19.82
C GLU A 39 5.24 -0.12 20.82
N LYS A 40 4.37 0.01 21.82
CA LYS A 40 4.08 -1.09 22.75
C LYS A 40 3.54 -2.31 21.97
N PRO A 41 3.90 -3.55 22.34
CA PRO A 41 3.44 -4.76 21.63
C PRO A 41 1.92 -4.86 21.49
N THR A 42 1.16 -4.34 22.46
CA THR A 42 -0.30 -4.31 22.42
C THR A 42 -0.85 -3.33 21.38
N ALA A 43 -0.21 -2.18 21.19
CA ALA A 43 -0.57 -1.20 20.18
C ALA A 43 -0.27 -1.74 18.77
N GLU A 44 0.88 -2.41 18.60
CA GLU A 44 1.25 -3.05 17.34
C GLU A 44 0.22 -4.11 16.91
N ARG A 45 -0.22 -4.97 17.86
CA ARG A 45 -1.28 -5.98 17.61
C ARG A 45 -2.59 -5.33 17.18
N LYS A 46 -3.02 -4.26 17.87
CA LYS A 46 -4.24 -3.51 17.51
C LYS A 46 -4.13 -2.88 16.12
N ARG A 47 -2.98 -2.30 15.78
CA ARG A 47 -2.72 -1.70 14.45
C ARG A 47 -2.78 -2.76 13.34
N LYS A 48 -2.14 -3.92 13.53
CA LYS A 48 -2.17 -5.03 12.58
C LYS A 48 -3.60 -5.56 12.36
N LEU A 49 -4.37 -5.71 13.43
CA LEU A 49 -5.77 -6.14 13.36
C LEU A 49 -6.63 -5.13 12.56
N ALA A 50 -6.54 -3.84 12.89
CA ALA A 50 -7.28 -2.80 12.18
C ALA A 50 -6.90 -2.75 10.68
N ALA A 51 -5.62 -2.91 10.35
CA ALA A 51 -5.16 -2.99 8.96
C ALA A 51 -5.73 -4.22 8.23
N ALA A 52 -5.78 -5.38 8.88
CA ALA A 52 -6.35 -6.60 8.31
C ALA A 52 -7.87 -6.46 8.06
N ILE A 53 -8.60 -5.91 9.04
CA ILE A 53 -10.03 -5.62 8.93
C ILE A 53 -10.30 -4.67 7.75
N LYS A 54 -9.54 -3.57 7.64
CA LYS A 54 -9.66 -2.61 6.53
C LYS A 54 -9.41 -3.26 5.17
N ARG A 55 -8.40 -4.14 5.05
CA ARG A 55 -8.13 -4.91 3.83
C ARG A 55 -9.27 -5.85 3.47
N ARG A 56 -9.86 -6.53 4.46
CA ARG A 56 -11.03 -7.40 4.26
C ARG A 56 -12.24 -6.61 3.75
N TYR A 57 -12.58 -5.48 4.37
CA TYR A 57 -13.68 -4.63 3.90
C TYR A 57 -13.45 -4.11 2.48
N LYS A 58 -12.22 -3.69 2.14
CA LYS A 58 -11.89 -3.25 0.78
C LYS A 58 -12.08 -4.38 -0.25
N ARG A 59 -11.70 -5.62 0.11
CA ARG A 59 -11.90 -6.79 -0.76
C ARG A 59 -13.38 -7.08 -0.98
N LEU A 60 -14.17 -7.12 0.10
CA LEU A 60 -15.61 -7.37 0.01
C LEU A 60 -16.32 -6.30 -0.83
N ARG A 61 -15.99 -5.01 -0.61
CA ARG A 61 -16.52 -3.90 -1.41
C ARG A 61 -16.20 -4.03 -2.89
N SER A 62 -15.03 -4.56 -3.25
CA SER A 62 -14.66 -4.79 -4.65
C SER A 62 -15.42 -5.94 -5.32
N GLN A 63 -15.96 -6.87 -4.53
CA GLN A 63 -16.73 -8.03 -5.02
C GLN A 63 -18.22 -7.73 -5.11
N MET A 64 -18.71 -6.77 -4.34
CA MET A 64 -20.11 -6.35 -4.35
C MET A 64 -20.38 -5.42 -5.54
N LEU A 65 -21.53 -5.62 -6.20
CA LEU A 65 -22.05 -4.67 -7.18
C LEU A 65 -22.32 -3.32 -6.50
N PRO A 66 -22.16 -2.19 -7.20
CA PRO A 66 -22.53 -0.90 -6.65
C PRO A 66 -24.00 -0.92 -6.24
N PRO A 67 -24.36 -0.32 -5.09
CA PRO A 67 -25.75 -0.24 -4.69
C PRO A 67 -26.55 0.47 -5.78
N LYS A 68 -27.67 -0.12 -6.19
CA LYS A 68 -28.58 0.52 -7.14
C LYS A 68 -29.12 1.79 -6.48
N LEU A 69 -28.80 2.93 -7.08
CA LEU A 69 -29.43 4.21 -6.81
C LEU A 69 -30.67 4.24 -7.70
N TYR A 70 -31.78 3.76 -7.16
CA TYR A 70 -33.11 4.01 -7.75
C TYR A 70 -33.55 5.41 -7.36
#